data_AF-A0A1T4ULP8-F1
#
_entry.id   AF-A0A1T4ULP8-F1
#
_cell.length_a   1.000
_cell.length_b   1.000
_cell.length_c   1.000
_cell.angle_alpha   90.00
_cell.angle_beta   90.00
_cell.angle_gamma   90.00
#
_symmetry.space_group_name_H-M   'P 1'
#
loop_
_entity.id
_entity.type
_entity.pdbx_description
1 polymer ?
#
loop_
_entity_poly.entity_id
_entity_poly.type
_entity_poly.pdbx_seq_one_letter_code
_entity_poly.pdbx_strand_id
1 'polypeptide(L)'
;MEYFLLASFIALFVFIAIDRPIVFIQFKDGELVKKKGKIPHGFLNDCTEISKRTPFSGTIKVYRNRFNPAKLVLSKSIDHKVQQRIKNAFPHKSFK
;
A
#
# COMPACT_ATOMS: atom_id res chain seq x y z
N MET A 1 -31.74 -21.44 14.26
CA MET A 1 -30.41 -21.20 14.88
C MET A 1 -29.27 -21.39 13.88
N GLU A 2 -29.29 -22.43 13.05
CA GLU A 2 -28.21 -22.75 12.11
C GLU A 2 -27.96 -21.66 11.05
N TYR A 3 -29.02 -21.08 10.47
CA TYR A 3 -28.88 -19.99 9.49
C TYR A 3 -28.25 -18.71 10.07
N PHE A 4 -28.47 -18.45 11.36
CA PHE A 4 -27.91 -17.28 12.05
C PHE A 4 -26.40 -17.44 12.29
N LEU A 5 -25.98 -18.66 12.67
CA LEU A 5 -24.57 -19.03 12.81
C LEU A 5 -23.86 -18.95 11.45
N LEU A 6 -24.46 -19.48 10.39
CA LEU A 6 -23.91 -19.42 9.03
C LEU A 6 -23.74 -17.98 8.54
N ALA A 7 -24.78 -17.14 8.70
CA ALA A 7 -24.74 -15.74 8.31
C ALA A 7 -23.65 -14.96 9.07
N SER A 8 -23.50 -15.22 10.37
CA SER A 8 -22.44 -14.62 11.19
C SER A 8 -21.04 -15.01 10.70
N PHE A 9 -20.85 -16.26 10.30
CA PHE A 9 -19.58 -16.76 9.79
C PHE A 9 -19.21 -16.10 8.45
N ILE A 10 -20.18 -15.97 7.55
CA ILE A 10 -20.02 -15.29 6.26
C ILE A 10 -19.69 -13.81 6.49
N ALA A 11 -20.42 -13.13 7.37
CA ALA A 11 -20.19 -11.73 7.69
C ALA A 11 -18.77 -11.49 8.23
N LEU A 12 -18.27 -12.38 9.09
CA LEU A 12 -16.92 -12.30 9.64
C LEU A 12 -15.85 -12.53 8.57
N PHE A 13 -16.07 -13.48 7.65
CA PHE A 13 -15.19 -13.69 6.50
C PHE A 13 -15.13 -12.46 5.58
N VAL A 14 -16.28 -11.87 5.26
CA VAL A 14 -16.34 -10.64 4.46
C VAL A 14 -15.62 -9.50 5.19
N PHE A 15 -15.82 -9.35 6.49
CA PHE A 15 -15.17 -8.31 7.29
C PHE A 15 -13.64 -8.43 7.26
N ILE A 16 -13.11 -9.65 7.38
CA ILE A 16 -11.66 -9.92 7.29
C ILE A 16 -11.13 -9.66 5.86
N ALA A 17 -11.92 -9.97 4.83
CA ALA A 17 -11.53 -9.82 3.44
C ALA A 17 -11.49 -8.34 2.97
N ILE A 18 -12.06 -7.41 3.73
CA ILE A 18 -12.05 -5.99 3.37
C ILE A 18 -10.63 -5.42 3.50
N ASP A 19 -9.96 -5.26 2.34
CA ASP A 19 -8.64 -4.64 2.22
C ASP A 19 -8.73 -3.11 2.40
N ARG A 20 -8.29 -2.59 3.56
CA ARG A 20 -8.31 -1.14 3.89
C ARG A 20 -6.91 -0.54 4.02
N PRO A 21 -6.20 -0.26 2.91
CA PRO A 21 -4.94 0.46 2.97
C PRO A 21 -5.17 1.93 3.35
N ILE A 22 -4.30 2.48 4.21
CA ILE A 22 -4.30 3.91 4.58
C ILE A 22 -3.70 4.79 3.49
N VAL A 23 -2.78 4.24 2.70
CA VAL A 23 -2.21 4.86 1.51
C VAL A 23 -2.22 3.85 0.39
N PHE A 24 -2.67 4.29 -0.78
CA PHE A 24 -2.61 3.52 -2.02
C PHE A 24 -2.07 4.42 -3.12
N ILE A 25 -0.99 3.98 -3.76
CA ILE A 25 -0.37 4.64 -4.90
C ILE A 25 -0.25 3.62 -6.02
N GLN A 26 -0.65 3.99 -7.24
CA GLN A 26 -0.54 3.14 -8.40
C GLN A 26 0.27 3.85 -9.47
N PHE A 27 1.32 3.17 -9.92
CA PHE A 27 2.16 3.58 -11.03
C PHE A 27 1.94 2.67 -12.23
N LYS A 28 1.96 3.24 -13.42
CA LYS A 28 1.93 2.52 -14.69
C LYS A 28 2.93 3.19 -15.64
N ASP A 29 3.90 2.41 -16.08
CA ASP A 29 4.94 2.80 -17.05
C ASP A 29 5.70 4.07 -16.63
N GLY A 30 5.89 4.25 -15.31
CA GLY A 30 6.55 5.43 -14.75
C GLY A 30 5.63 6.61 -14.44
N GLU A 31 4.34 6.54 -14.79
CA GLU A 31 3.35 7.58 -14.50
C GLU A 31 2.50 7.24 -13.28
N LEU A 32 2.15 8.28 -12.51
CA LEU A 32 1.26 8.16 -11.36
C LEU A 32 -0.20 8.11 -11.84
N VAL A 33 -0.81 6.93 -11.81
CA VAL A 33 -2.21 6.72 -12.23
C VAL A 33 -3.18 7.05 -11.12
N LYS A 34 -2.88 6.65 -9.88
CA LYS A 34 -3.82 6.77 -8.77
C LYS A 34 -3.10 7.05 -7.46
N LYS A 35 -3.66 7.97 -6.68
CA LYS A 35 -3.26 8.23 -5.29
C LYS A 35 -4.51 8.26 -4.39
N LYS A 36 -4.43 7.62 -3.23
CA LYS A 36 -5.47 7.63 -2.21
C LYS A 36 -4.83 7.64 -0.82
N GLY A 37 -5.44 8.37 0.11
CA GLY A 37 -4.97 8.49 1.48
C GLY A 37 -4.08 9.70 1.72
N LYS A 38 -3.69 9.90 2.98
CA LYS A 38 -2.82 11.00 3.39
C LYS A 38 -1.36 10.58 3.21
N ILE A 39 -0.79 10.93 2.06
CA ILE A 39 0.58 10.60 1.69
C ILE A 39 1.49 11.76 2.13
N PRO A 40 2.56 11.52 2.91
CA PRO A 40 3.57 12.54 3.18
C PRO A 40 4.18 13.06 1.88
N HIS A 41 4.33 14.38 1.76
CA HIS A 41 4.79 15.01 0.51
C HIS A 41 6.17 14.52 0.07
N GLY A 42 7.11 14.34 1.02
CA GLY A 42 8.44 13.79 0.73
C GLY A 42 8.39 12.41 0.08
N PHE A 43 7.58 11.50 0.64
CA PHE A 43 7.46 10.14 0.11
C PHE A 43 6.87 10.08 -1.31
N LEU A 44 5.88 10.93 -1.60
CA LEU A 44 5.32 11.00 -2.95
C LEU A 44 6.35 11.51 -3.96
N ASN A 45 7.12 12.53 -3.58
CA ASN A 45 8.18 13.08 -4.43
C ASN A 45 9.28 12.05 -4.68
N ASP A 46 9.74 11.35 -3.64
CA ASP A 46 10.76 10.30 -3.77
C ASP A 46 10.28 9.17 -4.69
N CYS A 47 9.03 8.71 -4.52
CA CYS A 47 8.45 7.70 -5.40
C CYS A 47 8.35 8.19 -6.86
N THR A 48 7.99 9.46 -7.06
CA THR A 48 7.89 10.06 -8.39
C THR A 48 9.27 10.19 -9.04
N GLU A 49 10.30 10.58 -8.28
CA GLU A 49 11.66 10.65 -8.78
C GLU A 49 12.21 9.27 -9.16
N ILE A 50 11.96 8.25 -8.32
CA ILE A 50 12.31 6.87 -8.63
C ILE A 50 11.61 6.42 -9.91
N SER A 51 10.32 6.75 -10.10
CA SER A 51 9.56 6.39 -11.31
C SER A 51 10.10 7.07 -12.57
N LYS A 52 10.60 8.31 -12.48
CA LYS A 52 11.24 9.02 -13.59
C LYS A 52 12.59 8.42 -13.98
N ARG A 53 13.40 8.01 -12.99
CA ARG A 53 14.72 7.40 -13.24
C ARG A 53 14.61 5.96 -13.72
N THR A 54 13.59 5.24 -13.26
CA THR A 54 13.37 3.83 -13.60
C THR A 54 11.87 3.62 -13.73
N PRO A 55 11.29 3.68 -14.95
CA PRO A 55 9.86 3.50 -15.13
C PRO A 55 9.46 2.10 -14.66
N PHE A 56 8.44 2.04 -13.80
CA PHE A 56 7.92 0.79 -13.26
C PHE A 56 6.39 0.83 -13.24
N SER A 57 5.81 -0.37 -13.28
CA SER A 57 4.37 -0.59 -13.20
C SER A 57 4.05 -1.38 -11.94
N GLY A 58 3.20 -0.84 -11.06
CA GLY A 58 2.82 -1.54 -9.83
C GLY A 58 2.10 -0.66 -8.82
N THR A 59 1.65 -1.31 -7.75
CA THR A 59 0.94 -0.65 -6.64
C THR A 59 1.80 -0.62 -5.38
N ILE A 60 1.71 0.49 -4.66
CA ILE A 60 2.30 0.73 -3.35
C ILE A 60 1.14 0.90 -2.37
N LYS A 61 1.01 -0.03 -1.43
CA LYS A 61 -0.01 -0.01 -0.38
C LYS A 61 0.67 0.17 0.98
N VAL A 62 0.08 0.98 1.84
CA VAL A 62 0.51 1.12 3.23
C VAL A 62 -0.65 0.77 4.14
N TYR A 63 -0.36 -0.04 5.16
CA TYR A 63 -1.31 -0.45 6.17
C TYR A 63 -0.90 0.09 7.52
N ARG A 64 -1.85 0.65 8.27
CA ARG A 64 -1.61 1.02 9.66
C ARG A 64 -1.55 -0.26 10.48
N ASN A 65 -0.52 -0.38 11.30
CA ASN A 65 -0.45 -1.44 12.30
C ASN A 65 -0.61 -0.82 13.68
N ARG A 66 -1.27 -1.52 14.60
CA ARG A 66 -1.58 -1.02 15.96
C ARG A 66 -0.35 -1.02 16.87
N PHE A 67 0.54 -1.98 16.68
CA PHE A 67 1.69 -2.21 17.55
C PHE A 67 3.05 -1.98 16.88
N ASN A 68 3.08 -1.92 15.54
CA ASN A 68 4.30 -1.81 14.75
C ASN A 68 4.26 -0.55 13.85
N PRO A 69 5.42 -0.08 13.36
CA PRO A 69 5.45 0.88 12.27
C PRO A 69 4.59 0.41 11.08
N ALA A 70 4.02 1.37 10.35
CA ALA A 70 3.13 1.09 9.22
C ALA A 70 3.77 0.12 8.23
N LYS A 71 2.99 -0.87 7.78
CA LYS A 71 3.45 -1.92 6.88
C LYS A 71 3.35 -1.45 5.43
N LEU A 72 4.48 -1.34 4.76
CA LEU A 72 4.57 -1.09 3.33
C LEU A 72 4.46 -2.42 2.56
N VAL A 73 3.55 -2.49 1.60
CA VAL A 73 3.32 -3.63 0.70
C VAL A 73 3.44 -3.15 -0.74
N LEU A 74 4.35 -3.77 -1.49
CA LEU A 74 4.62 -3.44 -2.88
C LEU A 74 4.14 -4.56 -3.80
N SER A 75 3.71 -4.20 -5.01
CA SER A 75 3.38 -5.17 -6.05
C SER A 75 4.62 -5.95 -6.48
N LYS A 76 4.44 -7.26 -6.73
CA LYS A 76 5.50 -8.13 -7.27
C LYS A 76 5.94 -7.74 -8.68
N SER A 77 5.15 -6.94 -9.39
CA SER A 77 5.48 -6.41 -10.72
C SER A 77 6.62 -5.37 -10.70
N ILE A 78 6.95 -4.84 -9.53
CA ILE A 78 8.05 -3.88 -9.35
C ILE A 78 9.35 -4.66 -9.18
N ASP A 79 10.41 -4.31 -9.91
CA ASP A 79 11.74 -4.91 -9.75
C ASP A 79 12.24 -4.79 -8.30
N HIS A 80 12.90 -5.84 -7.79
CA HIS A 80 13.44 -5.90 -6.43
C HIS A 80 14.34 -4.69 -6.09
N LYS A 81 15.15 -4.18 -7.02
CA LYS A 81 15.98 -2.98 -6.81
C LYS A 81 15.14 -1.74 -6.55
N VAL A 82 14.07 -1.57 -7.33
CA VAL A 82 13.12 -0.45 -7.18
C VAL A 82 12.33 -0.61 -5.88
N GLN A 83 11.90 -1.83 -5.55
CA GLN A 83 11.24 -2.12 -4.27
C GLN A 83 12.11 -1.71 -3.08
N GLN A 84 13.41 -2.03 -3.11
CA GLN A 84 14.32 -1.67 -2.03
C GLN A 84 14.51 -0.15 -1.92
N ARG A 85 14.60 0.57 -3.04
CA ARG A 85 14.66 2.04 -3.05
C ARG A 85 13.41 2.67 -2.43
N ILE A 86 12.22 2.17 -2.79
CA ILE A 86 10.96 2.64 -2.21
C ILE A 86 10.89 2.35 -0.71
N LYS A 87 11.36 1.18 -0.26
CA LYS A 87 11.47 0.84 1.17
C LYS A 87 12.40 1.80 1.92
N ASN A 88 13.55 2.14 1.34
CA ASN A 88 14.51 3.05 1.96
C ASN A 88 13.96 4.50 2.05
N ALA A 89 13.17 4.93 1.07
CA ALA A 89 12.51 6.24 1.07
C ALA A 89 11.28 6.30 1.99
N PHE A 90 10.83 5.17 2.55
CA PHE A 90 9.58 5.11 3.29
C PHE A 90 9.66 5.82 4.66
N PRO A 91 8.83 6.85 4.91
CA PRO A 91 8.92 7.63 6.15
C PRO A 91 8.18 6.93 7.29
N HIS A 92 8.82 5.95 7.93
CA HIS A 92 8.24 5.18 9.04
C HIS A 92 7.68 6.05 10.18
N LYS A 93 8.28 7.23 10.42
CA LYS A 93 7.86 8.16 11.49
C LYS A 93 6.59 8.95 11.16
N SER A 94 6.28 9.17 9.87
CA SER A 94 5.12 9.97 9.44
C SER A 94 3.79 9.23 9.53
N PHE A 95 3.81 7.91 9.78
CA PHE A 95 2.62 7.06 9.87
C PHE A 95 2.38 6.48 11.28
N LYS A 96 3.00 7.05 12.32
CA LYS A 96 2.68 6.76 13.73
C LYS A 96 1.31 7.34 14.09
#